data_AF-A0A418MLM7-F1
#
_entry.id   AF-A0A418MLM7-F1
#
_cell.length_a   1.000
_cell.length_b   1.000
_cell.length_c   1.000
_cell.angle_alpha   90.00
_cell.angle_beta   90.00
_cell.angle_gamma   90.00
#
_symmetry.space_group_name_H-M   'P 1'
#
loop_
_entity.id
_entity.type
_entity.pdbx_description
1 polymer ?
#
loop_
_entity_poly.entity_id
_entity_poly.type
_entity_poly.pdbx_seq_one_letter_code
_entity_poly.pdbx_strand_id
1 'polypeptide(L)'
;MTTRFSLTELAEMFGQPVTAVREAVEQLSRRGELSAESFLFGQRSWRIAPSDTRKIKNHLNVAQRNPNLNLGVGSMEPRPTRRKQIRKIMPGESLDS
;
A
#
# COMPACT_ATOMS: atom_id res chain seq x y z
N MET A 1 -4.38 2.38 19.10
CA MET A 1 -4.74 1.28 18.18
C MET A 1 -4.81 1.87 16.77
N THR A 2 -3.94 1.47 15.84
CA THR A 2 -4.00 1.94 14.44
C THR A 2 -4.69 0.88 13.60
N THR A 3 -5.99 1.06 13.35
CA THR A 3 -6.77 0.22 12.42
C THR A 3 -6.11 0.31 11.04
N ARG A 4 -5.82 -0.84 10.41
CA ARG A 4 -5.21 -0.92 9.08
C ARG A 4 -6.11 -1.74 8.19
N PHE A 5 -6.38 -1.24 6.99
CA PHE A 5 -7.28 -1.87 6.04
C PHE A 5 -6.50 -2.72 5.03
N SER A 6 -7.07 -3.85 4.65
CA SER A 6 -6.68 -4.63 3.49
C SER A 6 -7.24 -4.05 2.19
N LEU A 7 -6.75 -4.51 1.03
CA LEU A 7 -7.31 -4.11 -0.27
C LEU A 7 -8.78 -4.52 -0.42
N THR A 8 -9.16 -5.66 0.13
CA THR A 8 -10.54 -6.18 0.06
C THR A 8 -11.48 -5.29 0.87
N GLU A 9 -11.11 -4.96 2.11
CA GLU A 9 -11.92 -4.04 2.94
C GLU A 9 -12.05 -2.66 2.31
N LEU A 10 -10.99 -2.15 1.67
CA LEU A 10 -11.06 -0.89 0.93
C LEU A 10 -11.99 -0.97 -0.29
N ALA A 11 -11.94 -2.07 -1.02
CA ALA A 11 -12.79 -2.31 -2.19
C ALA A 11 -14.27 -2.34 -1.79
N GLU A 12 -14.60 -3.03 -0.71
CA GLU A 12 -15.95 -3.06 -0.14
C GLU A 12 -16.39 -1.66 0.33
N MET A 13 -15.53 -0.95 1.06
CA MET A 13 -15.83 0.39 1.56
C MET A 13 -16.03 1.43 0.44
N PHE A 14 -15.32 1.28 -0.69
CA PHE A 14 -15.44 2.18 -1.83
C PHE A 14 -16.48 1.73 -2.86
N GLY A 15 -17.00 0.51 -2.73
CA GLY A 15 -17.85 -0.10 -3.76
C GLY A 15 -17.13 -0.19 -5.11
N GLN A 16 -15.83 -0.49 -5.09
CA GLN A 16 -14.97 -0.57 -6.28
C GLN A 16 -14.34 -1.95 -6.39
N PRO A 17 -13.99 -2.43 -7.60
CA PRO A 17 -13.31 -3.70 -7.74
C PRO A 17 -11.91 -3.66 -7.10
N VAL A 18 -11.52 -4.77 -6.46
CA VAL A 18 -10.21 -4.92 -5.78
C VAL A 18 -9.04 -4.62 -6.72
N THR A 19 -9.19 -4.91 -8.01
CA THR A 19 -8.21 -4.61 -9.06
C THR A 19 -7.95 -3.12 -9.19
N ALA A 20 -9.00 -2.30 -9.29
CA ALA A 20 -8.88 -0.85 -9.38
C ALA A 20 -8.24 -0.25 -8.11
N VAL A 21 -8.65 -0.75 -6.93
CA VAL A 21 -8.06 -0.33 -5.65
C VAL A 21 -6.58 -0.70 -5.57
N ARG A 22 -6.21 -1.90 -6.03
CA ARG A 22 -4.81 -2.33 -6.09
C ARG A 22 -3.98 -1.40 -6.97
N GLU A 23 -4.45 -1.08 -8.17
CA GLU A 23 -3.74 -0.17 -9.07
C GLU A 23 -3.56 1.22 -8.47
N ALA A 24 -4.61 1.78 -7.86
CA ALA A 24 -4.54 3.08 -7.19
C ALA A 24 -3.53 3.06 -6.03
N VAL A 25 -3.54 2.01 -5.20
CA VAL A 25 -2.59 1.85 -4.10
C VAL A 25 -1.16 1.70 -4.62
N GLU A 26 -0.95 0.92 -5.68
CA GLU A 26 0.38 0.76 -6.29
C GLU A 26 0.90 2.07 -6.88
N GLN A 27 0.07 2.84 -7.59
CA GLN A 27 0.48 4.11 -8.18
C GLN A 27 0.83 5.14 -7.09
N LEU A 28 -0.02 5.28 -6.06
CA LEU A 28 0.23 6.22 -4.96
C LEU A 28 1.42 5.77 -4.10
N SER A 29 1.63 4.46 -3.92
CA SER A 29 2.81 3.93 -3.23
C SER A 29 4.09 4.19 -4.02
N ARG A 30 4.08 4.02 -5.34
CA ARG A 30 5.22 4.35 -6.22
C ARG A 30 5.59 5.84 -6.17
N ARG A 31 4.60 6.73 -5.98
CA ARG A 31 4.80 8.17 -5.79
C ARG A 31 5.30 8.54 -4.40
N GLY A 32 5.32 7.60 -3.45
CA GLY A 32 5.67 7.87 -2.05
C GLY A 32 4.59 8.62 -1.27
N GLU A 33 3.36 8.68 -1.80
CA GLU A 33 2.25 9.44 -1.19
C GLU A 33 1.47 8.63 -0.15
N LEU A 34 1.75 7.32 -0.04
CA LEU A 34 1.16 6.43 0.94
C LEU A 34 2.15 6.05 2.03
N SER A 35 1.64 5.99 3.26
CA SER A 35 2.29 5.31 4.40
C SER A 35 1.96 3.82 4.43
N ALA A 36 1.36 3.29 3.35
CA ALA A 36 0.96 1.91 3.24
C ALA A 36 2.18 0.98 3.23
N GLU A 37 2.11 -0.10 3.99
CA GLU A 37 3.15 -1.12 4.05
C GLU A 37 2.70 -2.34 3.23
N SER A 38 3.54 -2.76 2.28
CA SER A 38 3.33 -4.00 1.54
C SER A 38 4.19 -5.12 2.10
N PHE A 39 3.59 -6.27 2.39
CA PHE A 39 4.29 -7.47 2.86
C PHE A 39 4.11 -8.59 1.84
N LEU A 40 5.18 -9.35 1.61
CA LEU A 40 5.16 -10.54 0.75
C LEU A 40 5.00 -11.75 1.67
N PHE A 41 3.78 -12.27 1.79
CA PHE A 41 3.51 -13.54 2.46
C PHE A 41 2.51 -14.34 1.62
N GLY A 42 3.02 -15.24 0.78
CA GLY A 42 2.23 -15.94 -0.25
C GLY A 42 1.84 -15.01 -1.40
N GLN A 43 0.89 -14.09 -1.17
CA GLN A 43 0.56 -12.99 -2.07
C GLN A 43 0.95 -11.63 -1.46
N ARG A 44 1.12 -10.62 -2.32
CA ARG A 44 1.44 -9.25 -1.88
C ARG A 44 0.24 -8.63 -1.17
N SER A 45 0.31 -8.59 0.16
CA SER A 45 -0.71 -7.99 1.02
C SER A 45 -0.34 -6.55 1.35
N TRP A 46 -1.34 -5.67 1.28
CA TRP A 46 -1.19 -4.25 1.63
C TRP A 46 -1.88 -3.96 2.94
N ARG A 47 -1.21 -3.16 3.78
CA ARG A 47 -1.79 -2.59 5.00
C ARG A 47 -1.88 -1.09 4.81
N ILE A 48 -3.09 -0.59 4.59
CA ILE A 48 -3.36 0.81 4.31
C ILE A 48 -3.78 1.51 5.60
N ALA A 49 -3.16 2.67 5.87
CA ALA A 49 -3.53 3.50 7.00
C ALA A 49 -4.87 4.23 6.74
N PRO A 50 -5.68 4.52 7.78
CA PRO A 50 -6.95 5.24 7.63
C PRO A 50 -6.74 6.61 6.97
N SER A 51 -5.64 7.29 7.28
CA SER A 51 -5.27 8.59 6.71
C SER A 51 -5.05 8.56 5.19
N ASP A 52 -4.71 7.40 4.65
CA ASP A 52 -4.42 7.22 3.22
C ASP A 52 -5.67 6.83 2.41
N THR A 53 -6.73 6.37 3.07
CA THR A 53 -8.00 5.98 2.43
C THR A 53 -8.59 7.11 1.57
N ARG A 54 -8.53 8.35 2.06
CA ARG A 54 -9.06 9.52 1.37
C ARG A 54 -8.31 9.82 0.08
N LYS A 55 -6.99 9.64 0.08
CA LYS A 55 -6.13 9.83 -1.10
C LYS A 55 -6.46 8.80 -2.18
N ILE A 56 -6.61 7.54 -1.78
CA ILE A 56 -6.96 6.43 -2.67
C ILE A 56 -8.34 6.67 -3.29
N LYS A 57 -9.34 7.05 -2.49
CA LYS A 57 -10.68 7.37 -2.99
C LYS A 57 -10.67 8.53 -3.99
N ASN A 58 -9.90 9.59 -3.69
CA ASN A 58 -9.78 10.73 -4.61
C ASN A 58 -9.11 10.32 -5.93
N HIS A 59 -8.04 9.54 -5.87
CA HIS A 59 -7.34 9.02 -7.05
C HIS A 59 -8.25 8.19 -7.94
N LEU A 60 -9.05 7.30 -7.34
CA LEU A 60 -10.05 6.49 -8.06
C LEU A 60 -11.11 7.38 -8.74
N ASN A 61 -11.60 8.42 -8.05
CA ASN A 61 -12.59 9.33 -8.62
C ASN A 61 -12.04 10.13 -9.82
N VAL A 62 -10.79 10.58 -9.74
CA VAL A 62 -10.11 11.29 -10.83
C VAL A 62 -9.87 10.36 -12.02
N ALA A 63 -9.43 9.12 -11.77
CA ALA A 63 -9.21 8.11 -12.81
C ALA A 63 -10.51 7.76 -13.56
N GLN A 64 -11.64 7.69 -12.86
CA GLN A 64 -12.95 7.46 -13.49
C GLN A 64 -13.41 8.63 -14.36
N ARG A 65 -13.10 9.87 -13.95
CA ARG A 65 -13.48 11.08 -14.69
C ARG A 65 -12.61 11.33 -15.92
N ASN A 66 -11.36 10.88 -15.89
CA ASN A 66 -10.41 11.05 -16.98
C ASN A 66 -9.72 9.72 -17.31
N PRO A 67 -10.36 8.84 -18.08
CA PRO A 67 -9.73 7.58 -18.50
C PRO A 67 -8.51 7.79 -19.41
N ASN A 68 -8.39 8.98 -20.03
CA ASN A 68 -7.24 9.40 -20.84
C ASN A 68 -6.08 9.99 -20.01
N LEU A 69 -6.28 10.31 -18.72
CA LEU A 69 -5.16 10.54 -17.82
C LEU A 69 -4.52 9.17 -17.58
N ASN A 70 -3.65 8.77 -18.49
CA ASN A 70 -2.78 7.62 -18.34
C ASN A 70 -1.87 7.90 -17.13
N LEU A 71 -2.35 7.54 -15.93
CA LEU A 71 -1.68 7.75 -14.65
C LEU A 71 -0.47 6.80 -14.45
N GLY A 72 0.04 6.20 -15.53
CA GLY A 72 1.27 5.40 -15.54
C GLY A 72 1.07 3.94 -15.91
N VAL A 73 0.23 3.64 -16.90
CA VAL A 73 0.33 2.38 -17.66
C VAL A 73 1.27 2.64 -18.82
N GLY A 74 2.56 2.73 -18.52
CA GLY A 74 3.56 3.09 -19.51
C GLY A 74 4.95 3.09 -18.94
N SER A 75 5.52 1.89 -18.85
CA SER A 75 6.97 1.64 -18.79
C SER A 75 7.70 1.97 -17.48
N MET A 76 8.80 1.23 -17.30
CA MET A 76 9.94 1.51 -16.41
C MET A 76 9.93 0.87 -15.01
N GLU A 77 10.51 -0.33 -15.01
CA GLU A 77 11.34 -0.99 -13.99
C GLU A 77 10.87 -1.10 -12.52
N PRO A 78 11.01 -2.29 -11.91
CA PRO A 78 10.79 -2.47 -10.49
C PRO A 78 11.90 -1.75 -9.71
N ARG A 79 11.65 -0.51 -9.26
CA ARG A 79 12.50 0.12 -8.24
C ARG A 79 12.44 -0.72 -6.96
N PRO A 80 13.59 -1.19 -6.43
CA PRO A 80 13.59 -1.99 -5.21
C PRO A 80 13.10 -1.13 -4.05
N THR A 81 11.95 -1.53 -3.48
CA THR A 81 11.39 -0.94 -2.27
C THR A 81 12.43 -1.00 -1.17
N ARG A 82 12.95 0.17 -0.78
CA ARG A 82 13.95 0.34 0.29
C ARG A 82 13.31 -0.10 1.61
N ARG A 83 13.40 -1.40 1.92
CA ARG A 83 13.03 -1.99 3.21
C ARG A 83 13.86 -1.30 4.29
N LYS A 84 13.23 -0.45 5.11
CA LYS A 84 13.80 -0.09 6.41
C LYS A 84 13.76 -1.37 7.26
N GLN A 85 14.89 -2.08 7.30
CA GLN A 85 15.13 -3.16 8.24
C GLN A 85 15.07 -2.57 9.65
N ILE A 86 13.96 -2.78 10.34
CA ILE A 86 13.88 -2.56 11.78
C ILE A 86 14.69 -3.69 12.39
N ARG A 87 15.91 -3.38 12.87
CA ARG A 87 16.74 -4.34 13.63
C ARG A 87 15.95 -4.73 14.89
N LYS A 88 15.57 -6.00 14.96
CA LYS A 88 15.03 -6.63 16.16
C LYS A 88 16.19 -6.82 17.14
N ILE A 89 16.33 -5.92 18.11
CA ILE A 89 17.16 -6.16 19.30
C ILE A 89 16.52 -7.33 20.06
N MET A 90 17.21 -8.47 20.09
CA MET A 90 16.88 -9.58 20.97
C MET A 90 17.41 -9.24 22.36
N PRO A 91 16.61 -9.32 23.45
CA PRO A 91 17.17 -9.33 24.79
C PRO A 91 17.89 -10.68 24.96
N GLY A 92 19.22 -10.66 24.85
CA GLY A 92 20.07 -11.78 25.21
C GLY A 92 19.99 -12.01 26.71
N GLU A 93 19.39 -13.14 27.08
CA GLU A 93 20.03 -14.20 27.86
C GLU A 93 21.28 -13.76 28.64
N SER A 94 21.10 -13.35 29.90
CA SER A 94 22.19 -13.29 30.87
C SER A 94 22.32 -14.67 31.50
N LEU A 95 23.41 -15.35 31.13
CA LEU A 95 23.88 -16.59 31.73
C LEU A 95 24.45 -16.32 33.14
N ASP A 96 24.22 -17.30 34.00
CA ASP A 96 24.73 -17.52 35.35
C ASP A 96 26.27 -17.36 35.50
N SER A 97 26.70 -16.71 36.59
CA SER A 97 27.97 -16.95 37.31
C SER A 97 27.92 -16.33 38.70
#